data_AF-A0A257Y5M7-F1
#
_entry.id   AF-A0A257Y5M7-F1
#
_cell.length_a   1.000
_cell.length_b   1.000
_cell.length_c   1.000
_cell.angle_alpha   90.00
_cell.angle_beta   90.00
_cell.angle_gamma   90.00
#
_symmetry.space_group_name_H-M   'P 1'
#
loop_
_entity.id
_entity.type
_entity.pdbx_description
1 polymer ?
#
loop_
_entity_poly.entity_id
_entity_poly.type
_entity_poly.pdbx_seq_one_letter_code
_entity_poly.pdbx_strand_id
1 'polypeptide(L)' 'MAQYLDMKARHPDAMLFFRMGDFYELFFEDAITAGRA' A
#
# COMPACT_ATOMS: atom_id res chain seq x y z
N MET A 1 8.60 4.41 5.26
CA MET A 1 7.45 4.26 6.19
C MET A 1 6.64 5.54 6.38
N ALA A 2 7.25 6.70 6.65
CA ALA A 2 6.48 7.94 6.90
C ALA A 2 5.55 8.35 5.74
N GLN A 3 5.99 8.21 4.49
CA GLN A 3 5.14 8.47 3.32
C GLN A 3 3.95 7.51 3.20
N TYR A 4 4.12 6.23 3.53
CA TYR A 4 3.02 5.26 3.52
C TYR A 4 1.95 5.65 4.53
N LEU A 5 2.36 5.94 5.77
CA LEU A 5 1.44 6.31 6.85
C LEU A 5 0.73 7.64 6.57
N ASP A 6 1.44 8.62 6.03
CA ASP A 6 0.88 9.93 5.69
C ASP A 6 -0.08 9.87 4.47
N MET A 7 0.21 9.02 3.50
CA MET A 7 -0.69 8.75 2.37
C MET A 7 -1.93 7.95 2.83
N LYS A 8 -1.76 6.95 3.69
CA LYS A 8 -2.87 6.12 4.20
C LYS A 8 -3.76 6.91 5.16
N ALA A 9 -3.20 7.83 5.94
CA ALA A 9 -3.98 8.74 6.77
C ALA A 9 -4.88 9.68 5.94
N ARG A 10 -4.42 10.09 4.75
CA ARG A 10 -5.20 10.91 3.82
C ARG A 10 -6.20 10.08 2.98
N HIS A 11 -5.90 8.81 2.77
CA HIS A 11 -6.71 7.90 1.96
C HIS A 11 -6.85 6.54 2.67
N PRO A 12 -7.64 6.45 3.76
CA PRO A 12 -7.74 5.24 4.57
C PRO A 12 -8.33 4.06 3.78
N ASP A 13 -9.26 4.35 2.87
CA ASP A 13 -9.98 3.33 2.09
C ASP A 13 -9.27 2.95 0.79
N ALA A 14 -8.16 3.59 0.46
CA ALA A 14 -7.44 3.34 -0.80
C ALA A 14 -6.29 2.33 -0.59
N MET A 15 -6.10 1.43 -1.56
CA MET A 15 -4.90 0.60 -1.64
C MET A 15 -3.74 1.40 -2.23
N LEU A 16 -2.64 1.46 -1.49
CA LEU A 16 -1.46 2.23 -1.91
C LEU A 16 -0.43 1.31 -2.58
N PHE A 17 -0.30 1.45 -3.90
CA PHE A 17 0.70 0.73 -4.69
C PHE A 17 1.99 1.54 -4.81
N PHE A 18 3.09 0.99 -4.31
CA PHE A 18 4.40 1.61 -4.44
C PHE A 18 5.15 0.96 -5.59
N ARG A 19 5.49 1.74 -6.60
CA ARG A 19 6.24 1.23 -7.75
C ARG A 19 7.70 1.01 -7.36
N MET A 20 8.15 -0.24 -7.44
CA MET A 20 9.53 -0.65 -7.21
C MET A 20 10.08 -1.24 -8.52
N GLY A 21 10.43 -0.35 -9.46
CA GLY A 21 10.88 -0.75 -10.79
C GLY A 21 9.74 -1.29 -11.67
N ASP A 22 9.81 -2.59 -11.98
CA ASP A 22 8.88 -3.29 -12.89
C ASP A 22 7.65 -3.88 -12.19
N PHE A 23 7.62 -3.83 -10.85
CA PHE A 23 6.51 -4.34 -10.05
C PHE A 23 6.01 -3.29 -9.05
N TYR A 24 4.83 -3.58 -8.50
CA TYR A 24 4.24 -2.80 -7.42
C TYR A 24 4.32 -3.58 -6.12
N GLU A 25 4.78 -2.91 -5.07
CA GLU A 25 4.75 -3.40 -3.70
C GLU A 25 3.56 -2.78 -2.96
N LEU A 26 2.87 -3.62 -2.22
CA LEU A 26 1.86 -3.24 -1.24
C LEU A 26 2.47 -3.44 0.15
N PHE A 27 2.07 -2.60 1.11
CA PHE A 27 2.57 -2.69 2.48
C PHE A 27 1.43 -2.94 3.48
N PHE A 28 1.77 -3.54 4.62
CA PHE A 28 0.88 -3.79 5.76
C PHE A 28 -0.42 -4.52 5.38
N GLU A 29 -1.57 -3.96 5.75
CA GLU A 29 -2.88 -4.57 5.57
C GLU A 29 -3.28 -4.65 4.10
N ASP A 30 -2.81 -3.72 3.26
CA ASP A 30 -3.03 -3.77 1.81
C ASP A 30 -2.37 -5.01 1.20
N ALA A 31 -1.17 -5.38 1.68
CA ALA A 31 -0.48 -6.59 1.24
C ALA A 31 -1.19 -7.88 1.67
N ILE A 32 -1.69 -7.92 2.92
CA ILE A 32 -2.47 -9.05 3.43
C ILE A 32 -3.78 -9.20 2.66
N THR A 33 -4.45 -8.09 2.35
CA THR A 33 -5.72 -8.08 1.63
C THR A 33 -5.54 -8.54 0.20
N ALA A 34 -4.53 -8.03 -0.50
CA ALA A 34 -4.21 -8.46 -1.86
C ALA A 34 -3.73 -9.92 -1.93
N GLY A 35 -2.98 -10.40 -0.94
CA GLY A 35 -2.53 -11.81 -0.89
C GLY A 35 -3.62 -12.82 -0.50
N ARG A 36 -4.79 -12.35 -0.04
CA ARG A 36 -5.97 -13.19 0.25
C ARG A 36 -6.95 -13.28 -0.91
N ALA A 37 -6.79 -12.42 -1.92
CA ALA A 37 -7.60 -12.42 -3.14
C ALA A 37 -7.10 -13.49 -4.13
#